data_AF-A0A2E3ZJB9-F1
#
_entry.id   AF-A0A2E3ZJB9-F1
#
_cell.length_a   1.000
_cell.length_b   1.000
_cell.length_c   1.000
_cell.angle_alpha   90.00
_cell.angle_beta   90.00
_cell.angle_gamma   90.00
#
_symmetry.space_group_name_H-M   'P 1'
#
loop_
_entity.id
_entity.type
_entity.pdbx_description
1 polymer ?
#
loop_
_entity_poly.entity_id
_entity_poly.type
_entity_poly.pdbx_seq_one_letter_code
_entity_poly.pdbx_strand_id
1 'polypeptide(L)'
;MAKPWAPSHIAEVAKGLGIDLRISGDVKTALIPILETELRRITKEMEDQTLEADPDRKTLDDPSRTRLGFNRTKGMMSDNLRRVDSVAAAATVSANERLEAYLLHLLRMASHVAARERVGTIKDRHLEKALEQLGHSATEISSDESPTIVEEDPIAEAIQPGTGGVLSPTILRDMSRRFGGLPLDNDALEELLLVYYDHAAEIQLDLQENLNAPGRVIDTLDRFQTLAMLGWMRRMLRHAGERAREQNARKISWEHIDHIDPWD
;
A
#
# COMPACT_ATOMS: atom_id res chain seq x y z
N MET A 1 -27.37 20.28 18.29
CA MET A 1 -26.96 19.00 17.68
C MET A 1 -26.29 19.29 16.36
N ALA A 2 -25.17 18.62 16.05
CA ALA A 2 -24.57 18.71 14.72
C ALA A 2 -25.52 18.14 13.66
N LYS A 3 -25.42 18.64 12.42
CA LYS A 3 -26.24 18.15 11.31
C LYS A 3 -25.73 16.76 10.88
N PRO A 4 -26.60 15.74 10.70
CA PRO A 4 -26.17 14.43 10.23
C PRO A 4 -25.68 14.48 8.77
N TRP A 5 -25.00 13.42 8.35
CA TRP A 5 -24.59 13.24 6.96
C TRP A 5 -25.78 13.25 6.01
N ALA A 6 -25.60 13.82 4.82
CA ALA A 6 -26.63 13.79 3.79
C ALA A 6 -26.76 12.36 3.22
N PRO A 7 -27.99 11.87 2.94
CA PRO A 7 -28.20 10.56 2.32
C PRO A 7 -27.44 10.39 1.00
N SER A 8 -27.32 11.47 0.21
CA SER A 8 -26.55 11.49 -1.04
C SER A 8 -25.06 11.25 -0.80
N HIS A 9 -24.51 11.83 0.26
CA HIS A 9 -23.10 11.69 0.61
C HIS A 9 -22.75 10.27 1.06
N ILE A 10 -23.64 9.61 1.82
CA ILE A 10 -23.47 8.20 2.20
C ILE A 10 -23.35 7.30 0.96
N ALA A 11 -24.17 7.55 -0.07
CA ALA A 11 -24.11 6.79 -1.31
C ALA A 11 -22.85 7.06 -2.13
N GLU A 12 -22.37 8.31 -2.12
CA GLU A 12 -21.10 8.69 -2.76
C GLU A 12 -19.91 7.99 -2.10
N VAL A 13 -19.88 7.98 -0.76
CA VAL A 13 -18.87 7.26 0.02
C VAL A 13 -18.94 5.75 -0.25
N ALA A 14 -20.13 5.15 -0.22
CA ALA A 14 -20.29 3.72 -0.50
C ALA A 14 -19.75 3.33 -1.89
N LYS A 15 -20.01 4.16 -2.91
CA LYS A 15 -19.42 3.97 -4.24
C LYS A 15 -17.90 4.08 -4.22
N GLY A 16 -17.35 5.06 -3.49
CA GLY A 16 -15.90 5.20 -3.29
C GLY A 16 -15.25 4.00 -2.60
N LEU A 17 -16.00 3.26 -1.79
CA LEU A 17 -15.58 2.01 -1.14
C LEU A 17 -15.73 0.76 -2.02
N GLY A 18 -16.15 0.91 -3.30
CA GLY A 18 -16.31 -0.22 -4.23
C GLY A 18 -17.68 -0.90 -4.15
N ILE A 19 -18.70 -0.27 -3.56
CA ILE A 19 -20.07 -0.80 -3.59
C ILE A 19 -20.75 -0.36 -4.89
N ASP A 20 -20.77 -1.26 -5.87
CA ASP A 20 -21.35 -1.01 -7.20
C ASP A 20 -22.89 -1.10 -7.24
N LEU A 21 -23.51 -1.70 -6.22
CA LEU A 21 -24.96 -1.81 -6.14
C LEU A 21 -25.62 -0.45 -5.87
N ARG A 22 -26.71 -0.17 -6.60
CA ARG A 22 -27.52 1.03 -6.36
C ARG A 22 -28.22 0.94 -5.01
N ILE A 23 -27.88 1.83 -4.09
CA ILE A 23 -28.56 1.98 -2.80
C ILE A 23 -29.89 2.75 -3.00
N SER A 24 -31.00 2.22 -2.50
CA SER A 24 -32.31 2.89 -2.56
C SER A 24 -32.36 4.13 -1.64
N GLY A 25 -33.28 5.06 -1.91
CA GLY A 25 -33.44 6.27 -1.09
C GLY A 25 -33.77 5.98 0.38
N ASP A 26 -34.64 5.00 0.61
CA ASP A 26 -35.04 4.58 1.95
C ASP A 26 -33.87 3.97 2.73
N VAL A 27 -33.04 3.15 2.08
CA VAL A 27 -31.84 2.57 2.70
C VAL A 27 -30.84 3.68 3.06
N LYS A 28 -30.59 4.64 2.17
CA LYS A 28 -29.70 5.78 2.50
C LYS A 28 -30.17 6.56 3.71
N THR A 29 -31.48 6.73 3.85
CA THR A 29 -32.09 7.43 4.99
C THR A 29 -32.00 6.61 6.26
N ALA A 30 -32.23 5.29 6.18
CA ALA A 30 -32.12 4.37 7.31
C ALA A 30 -30.67 4.19 7.81
N LEU A 31 -29.67 4.35 6.94
CA LEU A 31 -28.26 4.25 7.33
C LEU A 31 -27.81 5.39 8.27
N ILE A 32 -28.44 6.58 8.21
CA ILE A 32 -28.07 7.71 9.06
C ILE A 32 -28.15 7.37 10.56
N PRO A 33 -29.31 6.97 11.12
CA PRO A 33 -29.41 6.65 12.54
C PRO A 33 -28.56 5.44 12.96
N ILE A 34 -28.27 4.52 12.04
CA ILE A 34 -27.36 3.39 12.28
C ILE A 34 -25.93 3.91 12.49
N LEU A 35 -25.44 4.73 11.57
CA LEU A 35 -24.10 5.34 11.67
C LEU A 35 -23.97 6.27 12.87
N GLU A 36 -25.02 7.01 13.24
CA GLU A 36 -25.00 7.83 14.46
C GLU A 36 -24.90 6.98 15.73
N THR A 37 -25.56 5.83 15.76
CA THR A 37 -25.49 4.89 16.89
C THR A 37 -24.09 4.31 17.00
N GLU A 38 -23.51 3.94 15.87
CA GLU A 38 -22.15 3.42 15.83
C GLU A 38 -21.11 4.47 16.19
N LEU A 39 -21.26 5.71 15.72
CA LEU A 39 -20.40 6.83 16.12
C LEU A 39 -20.43 7.05 17.64
N ARG A 40 -21.60 6.97 18.29
CA ARG A 40 -21.68 7.08 19.75
C ARG A 40 -20.89 5.99 20.46
N ARG A 41 -20.94 4.75 19.95
CA ARG A 41 -20.16 3.62 20.48
C ARG A 41 -18.66 3.87 20.34
N ILE A 42 -18.22 4.22 19.13
CA ILE A 42 -16.81 4.51 18.81
C ILE A 42 -16.27 5.66 19.65
N THR A 43 -16.99 6.78 19.75
CA THR A 43 -16.57 7.95 20.54
C THR A 43 -16.34 7.58 22.01
N LYS A 44 -17.23 6.78 22.60
CA LYS A 44 -17.08 6.34 23.99
C LYS A 44 -15.84 5.46 24.16
N GLU A 45 -15.64 4.50 23.27
CA GLU A 45 -14.47 3.62 23.31
C GLU A 45 -13.16 4.41 23.16
N MET A 46 -13.11 5.37 22.23
CA MET A 46 -11.95 6.25 22.06
C MET A 46 -11.72 7.15 23.29
N GLU A 47 -12.78 7.63 23.93
CA GLU A 47 -12.71 8.46 25.14
C GLU A 47 -12.16 7.66 26.31
N ASP A 48 -12.69 6.46 26.54
CA ASP A 48 -12.21 5.53 27.57
C ASP A 48 -10.71 5.23 27.38
N GLN A 49 -10.28 4.90 26.15
CA GLN A 49 -8.87 4.64 25.85
C GLN A 49 -7.99 5.89 26.00
N THR A 50 -8.51 7.07 25.62
CA THR A 50 -7.79 8.34 25.74
C THR A 50 -7.48 8.64 27.21
N LEU A 51 -8.49 8.48 28.07
CA LEU A 51 -8.38 8.73 29.51
C LEU A 51 -7.60 7.63 30.25
N GLU A 52 -7.61 6.40 29.75
CA GLU A 52 -6.74 5.33 30.24
C GLU A 52 -5.26 5.65 30.01
N ALA A 53 -4.92 6.21 28.84
CA ALA A 53 -3.56 6.61 28.49
C ALA A 53 -3.12 7.91 29.19
N ASP A 54 -4.01 8.90 29.29
CA ASP A 54 -3.77 10.20 29.93
C ASP A 54 -5.06 10.70 30.62
N PRO A 55 -5.21 10.47 31.95
CA PRO A 55 -6.43 10.83 32.69
C PRO A 55 -6.80 12.32 32.67
N ASP A 56 -5.83 13.20 32.44
CA ASP A 56 -6.05 14.66 32.42
C ASP A 56 -6.30 15.21 31.01
N ARG A 57 -6.30 14.35 29.98
CA ARG A 57 -6.49 14.72 28.58
C ARG A 57 -7.90 15.29 28.35
N LYS A 58 -7.97 16.48 27.76
CA LYS A 58 -9.24 17.18 27.45
C LYS A 58 -9.67 17.09 25.98
N THR A 59 -8.89 16.41 25.15
CA THR A 59 -9.14 16.26 23.72
C THR A 59 -9.19 14.77 23.41
N LEU A 60 -10.29 14.32 22.82
CA LEU A 60 -10.44 12.95 22.34
C LEU A 60 -9.29 12.62 21.39
N ASP A 61 -8.53 11.57 21.71
CA ASP A 61 -7.42 11.11 20.89
C ASP A 61 -7.78 9.79 20.20
N ASP A 62 -6.89 9.31 19.34
CA ASP A 62 -6.94 7.95 18.79
C ASP A 62 -5.73 7.17 19.32
N PRO A 63 -5.84 6.52 20.50
CA PRO A 63 -4.71 5.88 21.17
C PRO A 63 -4.13 4.70 20.37
N SER A 64 -4.92 4.15 19.44
CA SER A 64 -4.49 3.06 18.56
C SER A 64 -3.56 3.52 17.44
N ARG A 65 -3.51 4.84 17.16
CA ARG A 65 -2.92 5.38 15.94
C ARG A 65 -1.55 6.01 16.18
N THR A 66 -0.50 5.36 15.68
CA THR A 66 0.88 5.89 15.63
C THR A 66 1.12 6.70 14.35
N ARG A 67 0.58 7.92 14.30
CA ARG A 67 0.63 8.76 13.09
C ARG A 67 1.26 10.13 13.30
N LEU A 68 1.68 10.76 12.20
CA LEU A 68 2.19 12.13 12.23
C LEU A 68 1.09 13.10 12.70
N GLY A 69 1.46 14.08 13.51
CA GLY A 69 0.50 15.00 14.12
C GLY A 69 -0.20 15.90 13.10
N PHE A 70 -1.52 15.71 12.93
CA PHE A 70 -2.34 16.44 11.95
C PHE A 70 -2.12 17.97 11.98
N ASN A 71 -2.25 18.59 13.16
CA ASN A 71 -2.11 20.05 13.30
C ASN A 71 -0.70 20.54 12.97
N ARG A 72 0.33 19.72 13.28
CA ARG A 72 1.71 20.04 12.99
C ARG A 72 1.95 19.98 11.48
N THR A 73 1.50 18.92 10.81
CA THR A 73 1.58 18.78 9.36
C THR A 73 0.82 19.89 8.64
N LYS A 74 -0.39 20.22 9.07
CA LYS A 74 -1.18 21.31 8.49
C LYS A 74 -0.44 22.66 8.59
N GLY A 75 0.16 22.96 9.74
CA GLY A 75 0.97 24.16 9.94
C GLY A 75 2.14 24.22 8.94
N MET A 76 2.95 23.16 8.89
CA MET A 76 4.08 23.07 7.96
C MET A 76 3.65 23.16 6.50
N MET A 77 2.52 22.54 6.11
CA MET A 77 1.98 22.68 4.76
C MET A 77 1.59 24.14 4.46
N SER A 78 0.99 24.83 5.42
CA SER A 78 0.57 26.24 5.27
C SER A 78 1.76 27.15 5.04
N ASP A 79 2.87 26.91 5.76
CA ASP A 79 4.13 27.66 5.61
C ASP A 79 4.78 27.46 4.23
N ASN A 80 4.45 26.36 3.52
CA ASN A 80 4.99 26.03 2.20
C ASN A 80 4.07 26.42 1.03
N LEU A 81 2.89 27.01 1.29
CA LEU A 81 1.99 27.43 0.23
C LEU A 81 2.55 28.64 -0.53
N ARG A 82 2.54 28.56 -1.86
CA ARG A 82 3.00 29.66 -2.74
C ARG A 82 1.88 30.40 -3.46
N ARG A 83 0.80 29.69 -3.79
CA ARG A 83 -0.25 30.15 -4.72
C ARG A 83 -1.67 30.10 -4.15
N VAL A 84 -1.86 29.45 -3.01
CA VAL A 84 -3.18 29.27 -2.37
C VAL A 84 -3.07 29.67 -0.91
N ASP A 85 -4.17 30.10 -0.31
CA ASP A 85 -4.15 30.76 1.01
C ASP A 85 -4.33 29.79 2.19
N SER A 86 -4.79 28.56 1.95
CA SER A 86 -5.12 27.63 3.04
C SER A 86 -5.03 26.15 2.67
N VAL A 87 -4.87 25.32 3.70
CA VAL A 87 -4.80 23.85 3.60
C VAL A 87 -6.11 23.24 4.11
N ALA A 88 -6.78 22.45 3.25
CA ALA A 88 -7.97 21.69 3.62
C ALA A 88 -7.62 20.46 4.49
N ALA A 89 -8.54 20.03 5.36
CA ALA A 89 -8.31 18.88 6.24
C ALA A 89 -8.00 17.59 5.46
N ALA A 90 -8.70 17.35 4.35
CA ALA A 90 -8.44 16.19 3.48
C ALA A 90 -7.01 16.21 2.90
N ALA A 91 -6.50 17.39 2.53
CA ALA A 91 -5.13 17.53 2.04
C ALA A 91 -4.10 17.21 3.15
N THR A 92 -4.36 17.62 4.39
CA THR A 92 -3.50 17.27 5.54
C THR A 92 -3.50 15.77 5.83
N VAL A 93 -4.66 15.10 5.77
CA VAL A 93 -4.74 13.64 5.95
C VAL A 93 -3.94 12.93 4.87
N SER A 94 -4.11 13.31 3.60
CA SER A 94 -3.35 12.74 2.48
C SER A 94 -1.85 13.02 2.58
N ALA A 95 -1.46 14.21 3.05
CA ALA A 95 -0.05 14.53 3.28
C ALA A 95 0.55 13.64 4.39
N ASN A 96 -0.16 13.42 5.49
CA ASN A 96 0.27 12.48 6.54
C ASN A 96 0.45 11.07 5.97
N GLU A 97 -0.52 10.56 5.20
CA GLU A 97 -0.42 9.25 4.55
C GLU A 97 0.82 9.10 3.67
N ARG A 98 1.08 10.10 2.83
CA ARG A 98 2.26 10.11 1.95
C ARG A 98 3.58 10.23 2.73
N LEU A 99 3.61 11.08 3.76
CA LEU A 99 4.79 11.25 4.60
C LEU A 99 5.09 10.00 5.42
N GLU A 100 4.08 9.31 5.93
CA GLU A 100 4.22 8.05 6.65
C GLU A 100 4.69 6.92 5.72
N ALA A 101 4.16 6.86 4.50
CA ALA A 101 4.63 5.92 3.49
C ALA A 101 6.10 6.18 3.13
N TYR A 102 6.47 7.44 2.90
CA TYR A 102 7.85 7.85 2.63
C TYR A 102 8.78 7.53 3.82
N LEU A 103 8.36 7.86 5.05
CA LEU A 103 9.12 7.57 6.27
C LEU A 103 9.36 6.07 6.43
N LEU A 104 8.32 5.26 6.23
CA LEU A 104 8.42 3.80 6.31
C LEU A 104 9.41 3.27 5.27
N HIS A 105 9.32 3.74 4.03
CA HIS A 105 10.21 3.35 2.95
C HIS A 105 11.67 3.70 3.28
N LEU A 106 11.93 4.96 3.66
CA LEU A 106 13.25 5.46 4.02
C LEU A 106 13.86 4.69 5.21
N LEU A 107 13.08 4.46 6.26
CA LEU A 107 13.54 3.72 7.44
C LEU A 107 13.78 2.24 7.14
N ARG A 108 13.00 1.61 6.25
CA ARG A 108 13.26 0.24 5.78
C ARG A 108 14.59 0.14 5.05
N MET A 109 14.88 1.09 4.16
CA MET A 109 16.16 1.14 3.45
C MET A 109 17.33 1.35 4.42
N ALA A 110 17.21 2.33 5.32
CA ALA A 110 18.24 2.59 6.34
C ALA A 110 18.43 1.38 7.28
N SER A 111 17.34 0.69 7.63
CA SER A 111 17.37 -0.56 8.40
C SER A 111 18.10 -1.68 7.66
N HIS A 112 17.83 -1.86 6.36
CA HIS A 112 18.52 -2.85 5.53
C HIS A 112 20.04 -2.58 5.45
N VAL A 113 20.43 -1.31 5.29
CA VAL A 113 21.84 -0.91 5.34
C VAL A 113 22.47 -1.23 6.71
N ALA A 114 21.78 -0.90 7.80
CA ALA A 114 22.22 -1.21 9.16
C ALA A 114 22.37 -2.72 9.42
N ALA A 115 21.41 -3.51 8.93
CA ALA A 115 21.40 -4.97 9.04
C ALA A 115 22.58 -5.61 8.29
N ARG A 116 22.93 -5.11 7.10
CA ARG A 116 24.13 -5.55 6.35
C ARG A 116 25.41 -5.29 7.13
N GLU A 117 25.45 -4.21 7.91
CA GLU A 117 26.56 -3.88 8.80
C GLU A 117 26.49 -4.60 10.16
N ARG A 118 25.50 -5.49 10.36
CA ARG A 118 25.25 -6.29 11.58
C ARG A 118 25.12 -5.44 12.84
N VAL A 119 24.52 -4.27 12.72
CA VAL A 119 24.26 -3.38 13.85
C VAL A 119 22.75 -3.27 14.12
N GLY A 120 22.36 -3.31 15.39
CA GLY A 120 20.95 -3.21 15.81
C GLY A 120 20.42 -1.79 15.92
N THR A 121 21.11 -0.80 15.36
CA THR A 121 20.76 0.62 15.50
C THR A 121 20.98 1.35 14.18
N ILE A 122 19.93 2.03 13.69
CA ILE A 122 20.03 2.93 12.54
C ILE A 122 20.76 4.20 12.96
N LYS A 123 21.77 4.62 12.19
CA LYS A 123 22.60 5.81 12.43
C LYS A 123 22.63 6.66 11.17
N ASP A 124 23.10 7.91 11.28
CA ASP A 124 23.15 8.89 10.19
C ASP A 124 23.76 8.31 8.90
N ARG A 125 24.90 7.60 9.00
CA ARG A 125 25.54 6.91 7.87
C ARG A 125 24.65 5.91 7.12
N HIS A 126 23.67 5.31 7.78
CA HIS A 126 22.73 4.38 7.12
C HIS A 126 21.61 5.14 6.42
N LEU A 127 21.19 6.27 7.01
CA LEU A 127 20.21 7.16 6.42
C LEU A 127 20.76 7.85 5.17
N GLU A 128 22.00 8.33 5.21
CA GLU A 128 22.70 8.91 4.06
C GLU A 128 22.73 7.93 2.88
N LYS A 129 23.14 6.68 3.11
CA LYS A 129 23.14 5.62 2.09
C LYS A 129 21.74 5.29 1.56
N ALA A 130 20.72 5.37 2.40
CA ALA A 130 19.34 5.15 1.98
C ALA A 130 18.84 6.30 1.08
N LEU A 131 19.18 7.55 1.43
CA LEU A 131 18.86 8.73 0.62
C LEU A 131 19.56 8.71 -0.75
N GLU A 132 20.83 8.32 -0.79
CA GLU A 132 21.57 8.12 -2.04
C GLU A 132 20.88 7.11 -2.96
N GLN A 133 20.37 6.00 -2.40
CA GLN A 133 19.64 4.97 -3.15
C GLN A 133 18.26 5.45 -3.63
N LEU A 134 17.63 6.37 -2.91
CA LEU A 134 16.39 7.07 -3.28
C LEU A 134 16.60 8.16 -4.34
N GLY A 135 17.82 8.34 -4.85
CA GLY A 135 18.14 9.40 -5.81
C GLY A 135 18.16 10.80 -5.20
N HIS A 136 18.03 10.92 -3.87
CA HIS A 136 18.13 12.18 -3.16
C HIS A 136 19.60 12.42 -2.86
N SER A 137 20.30 13.11 -3.75
CA SER A 137 21.65 13.60 -3.41
C SER A 137 21.49 14.61 -2.28
N ALA A 138 22.30 14.52 -1.23
CA ALA A 138 22.27 15.38 -0.04
C ALA A 138 22.47 16.89 -0.31
N THR A 139 22.44 17.31 -1.58
CA THR A 139 22.66 18.68 -2.07
C THR A 139 21.37 19.39 -2.51
N GLU A 140 20.21 18.73 -2.53
CA GLU A 140 18.93 19.35 -2.96
C GLU A 140 18.13 20.02 -1.83
N ILE A 141 18.79 20.48 -0.76
CA ILE A 141 18.12 21.23 0.33
C ILE A 141 18.09 22.75 0.04
N SER A 142 18.63 23.20 -1.09
CA SER A 142 18.60 24.63 -1.42
C SER A 142 18.57 24.90 -2.91
N SER A 143 17.40 24.81 -3.53
CA SER A 143 16.99 25.78 -4.55
C SER A 143 15.57 25.51 -5.04
N ASP A 144 14.91 26.62 -5.35
CA ASP A 144 13.58 26.77 -5.89
C ASP A 144 13.41 26.14 -7.29
N GLU A 145 13.44 24.82 -7.39
CA GLU A 145 13.08 24.13 -8.62
C GLU A 145 11.81 23.30 -8.46
N SER A 146 10.96 23.41 -9.48
CA SER A 146 9.70 22.70 -9.58
C SER A 146 9.96 21.20 -9.41
N PRO A 147 9.11 20.44 -8.71
CA PRO A 147 9.33 19.01 -8.56
C PRO A 147 9.33 18.39 -9.95
N THR A 148 10.50 17.94 -10.39
CA THR A 148 10.60 16.97 -11.46
C THR A 148 9.88 15.75 -10.92
N ILE A 149 8.66 15.51 -11.39
CA ILE A 149 7.95 14.27 -11.14
C ILE A 149 8.83 13.21 -11.81
N VAL A 150 9.68 12.56 -11.02
CA VAL A 150 10.26 11.29 -11.41
C VAL A 150 9.04 10.39 -11.55
N GLU A 151 8.72 9.98 -12.78
CA GLU A 151 7.78 8.87 -12.98
C GLU A 151 8.43 7.65 -12.32
N GLU A 152 8.11 7.43 -11.03
CA GLU A 152 8.47 6.21 -10.34
C GLU A 152 7.79 5.07 -11.08
N ASP A 153 8.62 4.17 -11.62
CA ASP A 153 8.19 2.95 -12.27
C ASP A 153 7.45 2.10 -11.21
N PRO A 154 6.10 2.00 -11.26
CA PRO A 154 5.32 1.36 -10.20
C PRO A 154 5.61 -0.14 -10.12
N ILE A 155 6.19 -0.72 -11.18
CA ILE A 155 6.71 -2.07 -11.17
C ILE A 155 8.00 -2.12 -10.34
N ALA A 156 8.91 -1.15 -10.48
CA ALA A 156 10.14 -1.10 -9.70
C ALA A 156 9.89 -0.92 -8.20
N GLU A 157 8.85 -0.17 -7.81
CA GLU A 157 8.41 -0.04 -6.41
C GLU A 157 7.79 -1.35 -5.86
N ALA A 158 6.97 -2.03 -6.67
CA ALA A 158 6.35 -3.30 -6.29
C ALA A 158 7.34 -4.49 -6.22
N ILE A 159 8.50 -4.41 -6.89
CA ILE A 159 9.55 -5.44 -6.85
C ILE A 159 10.49 -5.28 -5.64
N GLN A 160 10.45 -4.14 -4.93
CA GLN A 160 11.38 -3.90 -3.83
C GLN A 160 11.10 -4.79 -2.61
N PRO A 161 12.12 -5.45 -2.04
CA PRO A 161 11.95 -6.28 -0.86
C PRO A 161 11.39 -5.44 0.30
N GLY A 162 10.21 -5.82 0.79
CA GLY A 162 9.60 -5.21 1.97
C GLY A 162 8.58 -4.10 1.69
N THR A 163 8.24 -3.75 0.45
CA THR A 163 7.15 -2.78 0.17
C THR A 163 5.76 -3.38 0.34
N GLY A 164 5.61 -4.71 0.22
CA GLY A 164 4.31 -5.38 0.41
C GLY A 164 3.23 -4.85 -0.52
N GLY A 165 3.63 -4.40 -1.72
CA GLY A 165 2.73 -3.78 -2.68
C GLY A 165 1.62 -4.75 -3.11
N VAL A 166 0.37 -4.28 -3.02
CA VAL A 166 -0.80 -4.99 -3.54
C VAL A 166 -0.66 -5.09 -5.06
N LEU A 167 -0.60 -6.31 -5.60
CA LEU A 167 -0.52 -6.53 -7.04
C LEU A 167 -1.85 -6.10 -7.67
N SER A 168 -1.82 -5.00 -8.44
CA SER A 168 -3.01 -4.45 -9.09
C SER A 168 -3.13 -4.91 -10.55
N PRO A 169 -4.35 -4.92 -11.14
CA PRO A 169 -4.55 -5.22 -12.55
C PRO A 169 -3.71 -4.33 -13.49
N THR A 170 -3.48 -3.07 -13.09
CA THR A 170 -2.67 -2.12 -13.86
C THR A 170 -1.20 -2.52 -13.87
N ILE A 171 -0.65 -2.86 -12.71
CA ILE A 171 0.74 -3.33 -12.57
C ILE A 171 0.94 -4.62 -13.36
N LEU A 172 0.01 -5.57 -13.23
CA LEU A 172 0.13 -6.88 -13.90
C LEU A 172 0.04 -6.77 -15.44
N ARG A 173 -0.81 -5.89 -15.97
CA ARG A 173 -0.85 -5.58 -17.41
C ARG A 173 0.48 -4.99 -17.90
N ASP A 174 1.09 -4.11 -17.12
CA ASP A 174 2.35 -3.48 -17.49
C ASP A 174 3.51 -4.48 -17.42
N MET A 175 3.53 -5.33 -16.39
CA MET A 175 4.45 -6.47 -16.28
C MET A 175 4.32 -7.43 -17.46
N SER A 176 3.11 -7.73 -17.93
CA SER A 176 2.89 -8.58 -19.11
C SER A 176 3.55 -8.00 -20.35
N ARG A 177 3.40 -6.70 -20.60
CA ARG A 177 4.07 -6.04 -21.73
C ARG A 177 5.58 -6.04 -21.57
N ARG A 178 6.08 -5.77 -20.36
CA ARG A 178 7.50 -5.61 -20.08
C ARG A 178 8.28 -6.92 -20.08
N PHE A 179 7.72 -7.97 -19.47
CA PHE A 179 8.39 -9.25 -19.29
C PHE A 179 7.90 -10.32 -20.27
N GLY A 180 6.60 -10.35 -20.55
CA GLY A 180 6.00 -11.26 -21.54
C GLY A 180 6.02 -10.70 -22.97
N GLY A 181 6.30 -9.41 -23.18
CA GLY A 181 6.39 -8.78 -24.49
C GLY A 181 5.08 -8.73 -25.29
N LEU A 182 3.96 -9.15 -24.68
CA LEU A 182 2.63 -9.18 -25.27
C LEU A 182 1.60 -8.72 -24.23
N PRO A 183 0.49 -8.10 -24.65
CA PRO A 183 -0.59 -7.74 -23.75
C PRO A 183 -1.30 -8.98 -23.20
N LEU A 184 -1.69 -8.92 -21.93
CA LEU A 184 -2.48 -9.94 -21.24
C LEU A 184 -3.96 -9.79 -21.60
N ASP A 185 -4.66 -10.90 -21.80
CA ASP A 185 -6.11 -10.89 -21.93
C ASP A 185 -6.80 -10.64 -20.58
N ASN A 186 -8.02 -10.10 -20.59
CA ASN A 186 -8.70 -9.72 -19.35
C ASN A 186 -9.06 -10.94 -18.49
N ASP A 187 -9.50 -12.03 -19.10
CA ASP A 187 -9.83 -13.26 -18.37
C ASP A 187 -8.56 -13.85 -17.73
N ALA A 188 -7.45 -13.89 -18.49
CA ALA A 188 -6.16 -14.33 -17.99
C ALA A 188 -5.59 -13.44 -16.87
N LEU A 189 -5.91 -12.14 -16.91
CA LEU A 189 -5.51 -11.18 -15.89
C LEU A 189 -6.23 -11.42 -14.56
N GLU A 190 -7.54 -11.66 -14.61
CA GLU A 190 -8.37 -11.90 -13.42
C GLU A 190 -7.97 -13.21 -12.74
N GLU A 191 -7.83 -14.29 -13.51
CA GLU A 191 -7.39 -15.60 -13.00
C GLU A 191 -5.99 -15.52 -12.39
N LEU A 192 -5.05 -14.82 -13.03
CA LEU A 192 -3.69 -14.70 -12.53
C LEU A 192 -3.58 -13.88 -11.23
N LEU A 193 -4.46 -12.90 -11.04
CA LEU A 193 -4.56 -12.18 -9.77
C LEU A 193 -5.08 -13.08 -8.66
N LEU A 194 -6.12 -13.88 -8.94
CA LEU A 194 -6.66 -14.84 -7.96
C LEU A 194 -5.59 -15.82 -7.51
N VAL A 195 -4.87 -16.44 -8.45
CA VAL A 195 -3.77 -17.38 -8.15
C VAL A 195 -2.67 -16.72 -7.31
N TYR A 196 -2.31 -15.47 -7.62
CA TYR A 196 -1.33 -14.74 -6.80
C TYR A 196 -1.77 -14.57 -5.35
N TYR A 197 -3.04 -14.20 -5.12
CA TYR A 197 -3.56 -13.99 -3.78
C TYR A 197 -3.80 -15.30 -3.02
N ASP A 198 -4.21 -16.37 -3.70
CA ASP A 198 -4.33 -17.70 -3.11
C ASP A 198 -2.98 -18.19 -2.57
N HIS A 199 -1.92 -18.09 -3.37
CA HIS A 199 -0.58 -18.48 -2.91
C HIS A 199 -0.02 -17.56 -1.80
N ALA A 200 -0.34 -16.26 -1.83
CA ALA A 200 0.02 -15.37 -0.73
C ALA A 200 -0.66 -15.79 0.59
N ALA A 201 -1.93 -16.19 0.52
CA ALA A 201 -2.69 -16.69 1.66
C ALA A 201 -2.15 -18.03 2.17
N GLU A 202 -1.80 -18.96 1.29
CA GLU A 202 -1.19 -20.25 1.63
C GLU A 202 0.13 -20.09 2.38
N ILE A 203 1.02 -19.20 1.93
CA ILE A 203 2.29 -18.90 2.62
C ILE A 203 2.05 -18.30 3.99
N GLN A 204 1.08 -17.40 4.11
CA GLN A 204 0.75 -16.78 5.39
C GLN A 204 0.24 -17.83 6.38
N LEU A 205 -0.60 -18.76 5.93
CA LEU A 205 -1.09 -19.88 6.73
C LEU A 205 0.06 -20.83 7.14
N ASP A 206 0.89 -21.25 6.19
CA ASP A 206 2.02 -22.14 6.45
C ASP A 206 3.03 -21.50 7.43
N LEU A 207 3.25 -20.18 7.34
CA LEU A 207 4.09 -19.44 8.28
C LEU A 207 3.48 -19.47 9.69
N GLN A 208 2.18 -19.22 9.83
CA GLN A 208 1.48 -19.22 11.12
C GLN A 208 1.48 -20.61 11.77
N GLU A 209 1.24 -21.66 11.00
CA GLU A 209 1.18 -23.05 11.49
C GLU A 209 2.56 -23.58 11.90
N ASN A 210 3.64 -23.09 11.28
CA ASN A 210 4.98 -23.63 11.44
C ASN A 210 5.97 -22.70 12.16
N LEU A 211 5.51 -21.66 12.88
CA LEU A 211 6.35 -20.72 13.64
C LEU A 211 7.36 -21.40 14.57
N ASN A 212 7.06 -22.63 15.03
CA ASN A 212 7.90 -23.40 15.94
C ASN A 212 8.89 -24.36 15.23
N ALA A 213 8.93 -24.38 13.89
CA ALA A 213 9.79 -25.25 13.08
C ALA A 213 10.80 -24.42 12.26
N PRO A 214 12.03 -24.15 12.80
CA PRO A 214 12.94 -23.14 12.25
C PRO A 214 13.34 -23.34 10.78
N GLY A 215 13.54 -24.58 10.34
CA GLY A 215 13.90 -24.88 8.95
C GLY A 215 12.77 -24.54 7.98
N ARG A 216 11.53 -24.89 8.36
CA ARG A 216 10.34 -24.60 7.55
C ARG A 216 10.04 -23.11 7.50
N VAL A 217 10.24 -22.38 8.60
CA VAL A 217 10.11 -20.91 8.64
C VAL A 217 11.06 -20.22 7.65
N ILE A 218 12.30 -20.69 7.51
CA ILE A 218 13.27 -20.12 6.57
C ILE A 218 12.79 -20.30 5.13
N ASP A 219 12.33 -21.49 4.78
CA ASP A 219 11.81 -21.78 3.43
C ASP A 219 10.54 -20.98 3.12
N THR A 220 9.60 -20.88 4.06
CA THR A 220 8.36 -20.09 3.91
C THR A 220 8.65 -18.58 3.80
N LEU A 221 9.68 -18.08 4.49
CA LEU A 221 10.13 -16.68 4.37
C LEU A 221 10.78 -16.39 3.01
N ASP A 222 11.56 -17.33 2.45
CA ASP A 222 12.16 -17.18 1.11
C ASP A 222 11.08 -17.17 0.00
N ARG A 223 10.06 -18.02 0.16
CA ARG A 223 8.86 -18.05 -0.69
C ARG A 223 8.06 -16.75 -0.61
N PHE A 224 7.84 -16.24 0.61
CA PHE A 224 7.19 -14.96 0.85
C PHE A 224 7.95 -13.81 0.17
N GLN A 225 9.27 -13.76 0.30
CA GLN A 225 10.11 -12.75 -0.36
C GLN A 225 10.04 -12.85 -1.88
N THR A 226 10.06 -14.06 -2.43
CA THR A 226 9.95 -14.28 -3.88
C THR A 226 8.61 -13.80 -4.45
N LEU A 227 7.49 -14.04 -3.75
CA LEU A 227 6.18 -13.50 -4.15
C LEU A 227 6.10 -11.99 -3.95
N ALA A 228 6.57 -11.47 -2.81
CA ALA A 228 6.54 -10.04 -2.50
C ALA A 228 7.36 -9.22 -3.50
N MET A 229 8.42 -9.78 -4.08
CA MET A 229 9.22 -9.16 -5.14
C MET A 229 8.68 -9.42 -6.55
N LEU A 230 7.51 -10.08 -6.68
CA LEU A 230 6.89 -10.46 -7.94
C LEU A 230 7.81 -11.32 -8.84
N GLY A 231 8.76 -12.05 -8.23
CA GLY A 231 9.78 -12.82 -8.93
C GLY A 231 9.18 -13.99 -9.71
N TRP A 232 8.21 -14.68 -9.12
CA TRP A 232 7.42 -15.72 -9.78
C TRP A 232 6.62 -15.15 -10.97
N MET A 233 5.88 -14.07 -10.74
CA MET A 233 5.05 -13.42 -11.76
C MET A 233 5.87 -13.02 -12.99
N ARG A 234 7.10 -12.53 -12.78
CA ARG A 234 8.04 -12.23 -13.87
C ARG A 234 8.44 -13.47 -14.66
N ARG A 235 8.82 -14.57 -14.00
CA ARG A 235 9.24 -15.80 -14.66
C ARG A 235 8.10 -16.41 -15.46
N MET A 236 6.91 -16.46 -14.87
CA MET A 236 5.71 -16.98 -15.52
C MET A 236 5.37 -16.17 -16.77
N LEU A 237 5.24 -14.84 -16.67
CA LEU A 237 4.86 -13.99 -17.80
C LEU A 237 5.86 -14.08 -18.96
N ARG A 238 7.14 -14.28 -18.67
CA ARG A 238 8.17 -14.50 -19.70
C ARG A 238 7.93 -15.79 -20.48
N HIS A 239 7.69 -16.91 -19.78
CA HIS A 239 7.39 -18.21 -20.42
C HIS A 239 6.06 -18.17 -21.19
N ALA A 240 5.02 -17.57 -20.59
CA ALA A 240 3.71 -17.42 -21.23
C ALA A 240 3.80 -16.56 -22.51
N GLY A 241 4.64 -15.51 -22.49
CA GLY A 241 4.92 -14.69 -23.66
C GLY A 241 5.69 -15.43 -24.76
N GLU A 242 6.63 -16.31 -24.40
CA GLU A 242 7.35 -17.16 -25.36
C GLU A 242 6.40 -18.16 -26.04
N ARG A 243 5.57 -18.88 -25.29
CA ARG A 243 4.55 -19.80 -25.84
C ARG A 243 3.52 -19.10 -26.72
N ALA A 244 3.01 -17.95 -26.27
CA ALA A 244 2.06 -17.17 -27.06
C ALA A 244 2.65 -16.80 -28.43
N ARG A 245 3.94 -16.46 -28.50
CA ARG A 245 4.62 -16.17 -29.77
C ARG A 245 4.84 -17.41 -30.63
N GLU A 246 5.23 -18.54 -30.04
CA GLU A 246 5.35 -19.82 -30.77
C GLU A 246 4.03 -20.24 -31.42
N GLN A 247 2.91 -19.92 -30.78
CA GLN A 247 1.56 -20.16 -31.28
C GLN A 247 1.02 -19.03 -32.17
N ASN A 248 1.84 -18.03 -32.52
CA ASN A 248 1.46 -16.83 -33.28
C ASN A 248 0.28 -16.04 -32.68
N ALA A 249 0.08 -16.11 -31.37
CA ALA A 249 -0.93 -15.36 -30.65
C ALA A 249 -0.52 -13.88 -30.47
N ARG A 250 -1.51 -12.99 -30.51
CA ARG A 250 -1.31 -11.53 -30.33
C ARG A 250 -1.42 -11.08 -28.87
N LYS A 251 -1.90 -11.96 -27.98
CA LYS A 251 -2.10 -11.73 -26.56
C LYS A 251 -1.72 -12.98 -25.77
N ILE A 252 -1.36 -12.78 -24.50
CA ILE A 252 -1.21 -13.88 -23.54
C ILE A 252 -2.61 -14.18 -22.98
N SER A 253 -3.13 -15.37 -23.22
CA SER A 253 -4.38 -15.90 -22.65
C SER A 253 -4.06 -16.90 -21.53
N TRP A 254 -5.10 -17.35 -20.81
CA TRP A 254 -4.95 -18.35 -19.75
C TRP A 254 -4.30 -19.64 -20.25
N GLU A 255 -4.59 -20.04 -21.49
CA GLU A 255 -4.02 -21.25 -22.11
C GLU A 255 -2.49 -21.19 -22.30
N HIS A 256 -1.91 -19.99 -22.33
CA HIS A 256 -0.45 -19.80 -22.41
C HIS A 256 0.21 -19.77 -21.02
N ILE A 257 -0.58 -19.55 -19.97
CA ILE A 257 -0.16 -19.56 -18.57
C ILE A 257 -0.24 -21.01 -18.12
N ASP A 258 0.92 -21.59 -17.89
CA ASP A 258 1.05 -22.98 -17.47
C ASP A 258 0.75 -23.08 -15.96
N HIS A 259 0.34 -24.25 -15.49
CA HIS A 259 0.13 -24.51 -14.05
C HIS A 259 1.50 -24.63 -13.36
N ILE A 260 2.32 -23.60 -13.48
CA ILE A 260 3.68 -23.52 -12.95
C ILE A 260 3.54 -23.30 -11.46
N ASP A 261 3.92 -24.31 -10.67
CA ASP A 261 4.07 -24.16 -9.23
C ASP A 261 4.94 -22.92 -8.95
N PRO A 262 4.49 -21.96 -8.14
CA PRO A 262 5.31 -20.80 -7.78
C PRO A 262 6.67 -21.14 -7.15
N TRP A 263 6.83 -22.38 -6.71
CA TRP A 263 7.97 -22.89 -5.96
C TRP A 263 8.90 -23.82 -6.75
N ASP A 264 8.59 -24.13 -8.01
CA ASP A 264 9.45 -24.90 -8.93
C ASP A 264 10.55 -24.05 -9.60
#